data_AF-A0A086KWR3-F1
#
_entry.id   AF-A0A086KWR3-F1
#
_cell.length_a   1.000
_cell.length_b   1.000
_cell.length_c   1.000
_cell.angle_alpha   90.00
_cell.angle_beta   90.00
_cell.angle_gamma   90.00
#
_symmetry.space_group_name_H-M   'P 1'
#
loop_
_entity.id
_entity.type
_entity.pdbx_description
1 polymer ?
#
loop_
_entity_poly.entity_id
_entity_poly.type
_entity_poly.pdbx_seq_one_letter_code
_entity_poly.pdbx_strand_id
1 'polypeptide(L)' 'IVASNIMYVVGQYPRFLKAHWKFLKTVVYKLFEFMHETFPGVQDMACETFLKVAQKCKQAMAANRP' A
#
# COMPACT_ATOMS: atom_id res chain seq x y z
N ILE A 1 -12.86 6.19 -7.67
CA ILE A 1 -13.26 4.85 -8.18
C ILE A 1 -12.04 4.00 -8.58
N VAL A 2 -11.17 4.45 -9.48
CA VAL A 2 -9.99 3.63 -9.88
C VAL A 2 -8.99 3.46 -8.72
N ALA A 3 -8.64 4.54 -8.02
CA ALA A 3 -7.73 4.50 -6.87
C ALA A 3 -8.23 3.55 -5.77
N SER A 4 -9.53 3.63 -5.44
CA SER A 4 -10.16 2.76 -4.44
C SER A 4 -10.12 1.28 -4.83
N ASN A 5 -10.35 0.95 -6.11
CA ASN A 5 -10.26 -0.42 -6.59
C ASN A 5 -8.82 -0.96 -6.52
N ILE A 6 -7.83 -0.14 -6.87
CA ILE A 6 -6.42 -0.52 -6.77
C ILE A 6 -6.04 -0.74 -5.30
N MET A 7 -6.38 0.19 -4.41
CA MET A 7 -6.10 0.09 -2.96
C MET A 7 -6.73 -1.17 -2.35
N TYR A 8 -7.98 -1.48 -2.73
CA TYR A 8 -8.62 -2.73 -2.33
C TYR A 8 -7.81 -3.94 -2.78
N VAL A 9 -7.49 -4.04 -4.07
CA VAL A 9 -6.73 -5.16 -4.64
C VAL A 9 -5.39 -5.33 -3.94
N VAL A 10 -4.54 -4.28 -3.88
CA VAL A 10 -3.21 -4.41 -3.27
C VAL A 10 -3.28 -4.80 -1.80
N GLY A 11 -4.31 -4.34 -1.07
CA GLY A 11 -4.57 -4.75 0.31
C GLY A 11 -4.92 -6.24 0.47
N GLN A 12 -5.44 -6.92 -0.56
CA GLN A 12 -5.80 -8.35 -0.51
C GLN A 12 -4.66 -9.30 -0.91
N TYR A 13 -3.57 -8.82 -1.51
CA TYR A 13 -2.50 -9.67 -2.05
C TYR A 13 -1.13 -9.53 -1.33
N PRO A 14 -1.06 -9.69 0.01
CA PRO A 14 0.20 -9.52 0.75
C PRO A 14 1.27 -10.55 0.39
N ARG A 15 0.90 -11.75 -0.09
CA ARG A 15 1.86 -12.77 -0.54
C ARG A 15 2.65 -12.29 -1.77
N PHE A 16 1.95 -11.72 -2.75
CA PHE A 16 2.56 -11.12 -3.93
C PHE A 16 3.47 -9.94 -3.53
N LEU A 17 2.97 -9.03 -2.70
CA LEU A 17 3.74 -7.86 -2.26
C LEU A 17 5.05 -8.23 -1.55
N LYS A 18 5.05 -9.26 -0.70
CA LYS A 18 6.26 -9.76 -0.04
C LYS A 18 7.32 -10.27 -1.01
N ALA A 19 6.90 -10.95 -2.07
CA ALA A 19 7.78 -11.52 -3.08
C ALA A 19 8.35 -10.46 -4.05
N HIS A 20 7.67 -9.32 -4.20
CA HIS A 20 8.01 -8.28 -5.18
C HIS A 20 8.27 -6.92 -4.53
N TRP A 21 9.46 -6.74 -3.97
CA TRP A 21 9.83 -5.51 -3.25
C TRP A 21 9.66 -4.21 -4.02
N LYS A 22 10.15 -4.16 -5.27
CA LYS A 22 10.03 -2.95 -6.10
C LYS A 22 8.56 -2.53 -6.20
N PHE A 23 7.68 -3.51 -6.38
CA PHE A 23 6.25 -3.27 -6.43
C PHE A 23 5.67 -2.84 -5.08
N LEU A 24 6.04 -3.52 -3.98
CA LEU A 24 5.62 -3.12 -2.63
C LEU A 24 6.05 -1.67 -2.31
N LYS A 25 7.28 -1.28 -2.65
CA LYS A 25 7.78 0.09 -2.50
C LYS A 25 6.96 1.08 -3.32
N THR A 26 6.66 0.76 -4.58
CA THR A 26 5.77 1.58 -5.42
C THR A 26 4.38 1.73 -4.83
N VAL A 27 3.78 0.65 -4.32
CA VAL A 27 2.47 0.70 -3.65
C VAL A 27 2.52 1.63 -2.44
N VAL A 28 3.52 1.51 -1.58
CA VAL A 28 3.66 2.36 -0.38
C VAL A 28 3.77 3.83 -0.76
N TYR A 29 4.58 4.19 -1.76
CA TYR A 29 4.66 5.58 -2.20
C TYR A 29 3.34 6.09 -2.79
N LYS A 30 2.64 5.27 -3.58
CA LYS A 30 1.32 5.67 -4.10
C LYS A 30 0.29 5.84 -3.00
N LEU A 31 0.34 5.04 -1.93
CA LEU A 31 -0.51 5.26 -0.75
C LEU A 31 -0.18 6.60 -0.08
N PHE A 32 1.10 6.98 0.04
CA PHE A 32 1.47 8.30 0.55
C PHE A 32 1.05 9.46 -0.36
N GLU A 33 1.13 9.30 -1.68
CA GLU A 33 0.56 10.28 -2.61
C GLU A 33 -0.96 10.43 -2.38
N PHE A 34 -1.69 9.33 -2.25
CA PHE A 34 -3.14 9.34 -1.99
C PHE A 34 -3.53 9.91 -0.63
N MET A 35 -2.64 9.88 0.37
CA MET A 35 -2.87 10.57 1.65
C MET A 35 -2.92 12.10 1.49
N HIS A 36 -2.40 12.66 0.39
CA HIS A 36 -2.46 14.09 0.09
C HIS A 36 -3.59 14.46 -0.88
N GLU A 37 -4.37 13.47 -1.35
CA GLU A 37 -5.48 13.69 -2.28
C GLU A 37 -6.65 14.35 -1.55
N THR A 38 -7.31 15.34 -2.17
CA THR A 38 -8.41 16.10 -1.53
C THR A 38 -9.78 15.51 -1.80
N PHE A 39 -9.88 14.52 -2.69
CA PHE A 39 -11.14 13.84 -2.97
C PHE A 39 -11.65 13.11 -1.70
N PRO A 40 -12.92 13.33 -1.30
CA PRO A 40 -13.48 12.76 -0.07
C PRO A 40 -13.29 11.25 0.05
N GLY A 41 -12.79 10.81 1.21
CA GLY A 41 -12.60 9.39 1.55
C GLY A 41 -11.36 8.71 0.96
N VAL A 42 -10.60 9.36 0.08
CA VAL A 42 -9.35 8.78 -0.46
C VAL A 42 -8.27 8.69 0.62
N GLN A 43 -8.14 9.72 1.45
CA GLN A 43 -7.14 9.77 2.52
C GLN A 43 -7.34 8.65 3.53
N ASP A 44 -8.58 8.46 4.01
CA ASP A 44 -8.94 7.41 4.96
C ASP A 44 -8.63 6.02 4.39
N MET A 45 -9.04 5.77 3.14
CA MET A 45 -8.78 4.50 2.47
C MET A 45 -7.28 4.24 2.25
N ALA A 46 -6.50 5.29 1.96
CA ALA A 46 -5.04 5.19 1.81
C ALA A 46 -4.38 4.81 3.15
N CYS A 47 -4.79 5.44 4.25
CA CYS A 47 -4.34 5.12 5.61
C CYS A 47 -4.71 3.69 6.02
N GLU A 48 -5.97 3.27 5.81
CA GLU A 48 -6.43 1.90 6.11
C GLU A 48 -5.66 0.85 5.29
N THR A 49 -5.48 1.10 3.99
CA THR A 49 -4.75 0.21 3.11
C THR A 49 -3.28 0.13 3.51
N PHE A 50 -2.66 1.27 3.85
CA PHE A 50 -1.29 1.30 4.35
C PHE A 50 -1.14 0.50 5.63
N LEU A 51 -2.05 0.66 6.61
CA LEU A 51 -2.05 -0.13 7.83
C LEU A 51 -2.11 -1.64 7.54
N LYS A 52 -3.02 -2.05 6.65
CA LYS A 52 -3.16 -3.46 6.25
C LYS A 52 -1.90 -4.00 5.58
N VAL A 53 -1.31 -3.24 4.65
CA VAL A 53 -0.07 -3.62 3.96
C VAL A 53 1.09 -3.70 4.95
N ALA A 54 1.27 -2.71 5.82
CA ALA A 54 2.33 -2.66 6.82
C ALA A 54 2.24 -3.84 7.80
N GLN A 55 1.06 -4.12 8.34
CA GLN A 55 0.84 -5.24 9.26
C GLN A 55 1.19 -6.59 8.60
N LYS A 56 0.79 -6.78 7.34
CA LYS A 56 1.01 -8.05 6.63
C LYS A 56 2.43 -8.16 6.08
N CYS A 57 3.09 -7.07 5.71
CA CYS A 57 4.37 -7.05 5.01
C CYS A 57 5.55 -6.51 5.85
N LYS A 58 5.38 -6.30 7.17
CA LYS A 58 6.38 -5.73 8.09
C LYS A 58 7.82 -6.23 7.91
N GLN A 59 8.01 -7.54 7.81
CA GLN A 59 9.35 -8.14 7.63
C GLN A 59 9.95 -7.79 6.27
N ALA A 60 9.15 -7.78 5.21
CA ALA A 60 9.60 -7.42 3.87
C ALA A 60 9.94 -5.93 3.74
N MET A 61 9.29 -5.07 4.55
CA MET A 61 9.57 -3.62 4.63
C MET A 61 10.79 -3.30 5.48
N ALA A 62 11.02 -4.04 6.57
CA ALA A 62 12.17 -3.87 7.46
C ALA A 62 13.45 -4.58 6.97
N ALA A 63 13.33 -5.50 6.00
CA ALA A 63 14.47 -6.21 5.45
C ALA A 63 15.49 -5.23 4.85
N ASN A 64 16.75 -5.35 5.26
CA ASN A 64 17.84 -4.60 4.65
C ASN A 64 18.07 -5.14 3.23
N ARG A 65 17.87 -4.30 2.23
CA ARG A 65 18.02 -4.65 0.81
C ARG A 65 19.11 -3.75 0.23
N PRO A 66 19.98 -4.28 -0.64
CA PRO A 66 20.97 -3.46 -1.34
C PRO A 66 20.31 -2.39 -2.23
#